data_AF-A0A922CPM9-F1
#
_entry.id   AF-A0A922CPM9-F1
#
_cell.length_a   1.000
_cell.length_b   1.000
_cell.length_c   1.000
_cell.angle_alpha   90.00
_cell.angle_beta   90.00
_cell.angle_gamma   90.00
#
_symmetry.space_group_name_H-M   'P 1'
#
loop_
_entity.id
_entity.type
_entity.pdbx_description
1 polymer ?
#
loop_
_entity_poly.entity_id
_entity_poly.type
_entity_poly.pdbx_seq_one_letter_code
_entity_poly.pdbx_strand_id
1 'polypeptide(L)'
;MPLGRQFMVLFPEGGFLHKRREVSQRFAEKNNLPKLEYVSLPRAGAMKVIMEEIGPRRDEGASTSKENAKKGDDDNFNKSPRTKMIIDNKVGDSIEWILDVTIAYPDRIPLHLQDVVCGIRPACTTHLHYRLYPSSEVPSDTEGMTQWLYDRFIEKDAMLEEFYKTGKFPSKGSGPYVVRQVRQDNLRYLILHSFFIASTFLQYNIFNALWSYFW
;
A
#
# COMPACT_ATOMS: atom_id res chain seq x y z
N MET A 1 -7.41 10.41 10.22
CA MET A 1 -6.52 9.22 10.11
C MET A 1 -5.99 8.88 11.49
N PRO A 2 -5.80 7.60 11.83
CA PRO A 2 -5.22 7.17 13.11
C PRO A 2 -3.80 7.73 13.28
N LEU A 3 -3.50 8.27 14.47
CA LEU A 3 -2.19 8.91 14.76
C LEU A 3 -1.07 7.88 14.96
N GLY A 4 -1.41 6.65 15.38
CA GLY A 4 -0.46 5.57 15.68
C GLY A 4 0.24 4.95 14.48
N ARG A 5 -0.11 5.33 13.24
CA ARG A 5 0.47 4.80 11.97
C ARG A 5 0.43 3.27 11.81
N GLN A 6 -0.43 2.57 12.55
CA GLN A 6 -0.68 1.12 12.42
C GLN A 6 -1.67 0.83 11.28
N PHE A 7 -1.31 1.24 10.06
CA PHE A 7 -2.17 1.02 8.90
C PHE A 7 -1.42 0.49 7.68
N MET A 8 -2.07 -0.41 6.96
CA MET A 8 -1.65 -0.84 5.62
C MET A 8 -2.35 0.00 4.57
N VAL A 9 -1.62 0.45 3.54
CA VAL A 9 -2.22 1.22 2.44
C VAL A 9 -2.53 0.30 1.27
N LEU A 10 -3.78 0.31 0.81
CA LEU A 10 -4.18 -0.31 -0.46
C LEU A 10 -4.25 0.74 -1.56
N PHE A 11 -3.35 0.63 -2.52
CA PHE A 11 -3.25 1.57 -3.63
C PHE A 11 -3.25 0.83 -4.98
N PRO A 12 -4.24 1.10 -5.86
CA PRO A 12 -4.47 0.30 -7.05
C PRO A 12 -3.74 0.87 -8.29
N GLU A 13 -3.42 2.17 -8.28
CA GLU A 13 -3.02 2.94 -9.46
C GLU A 13 -1.51 3.24 -9.52
N GLY A 14 -0.66 2.25 -9.24
CA GLY A 14 0.75 2.42 -9.61
C GLY A 14 0.85 2.93 -11.06
N GLY A 15 1.76 3.88 -11.35
CA GLY A 15 1.87 4.61 -12.64
C GLY A 15 2.15 3.75 -13.89
N PHE A 16 1.95 2.44 -13.80
CA PHE A 16 2.15 1.43 -14.81
C PHE A 16 0.87 0.65 -15.16
N LEU A 17 -0.33 1.20 -14.91
CA LEU A 17 -1.60 0.56 -15.31
C LEU A 17 -1.57 0.14 -16.79
N HIS A 18 -1.08 1.02 -17.68
CA HIS A 18 -0.92 0.72 -19.10
C HIS A 18 -0.10 -0.55 -19.38
N LYS A 19 0.92 -0.87 -18.55
CA LYS A 19 1.73 -2.08 -18.67
C LYS A 19 1.05 -3.33 -18.12
N ARG A 20 0.13 -3.16 -17.17
CA ARG A 20 -0.51 -4.28 -16.44
C ARG A 20 -1.92 -4.61 -16.92
N ARG A 21 -2.58 -3.70 -17.64
CA ARG A 21 -3.98 -3.84 -18.05
C ARG A 21 -4.23 -5.14 -18.82
N GLU A 22 -3.45 -5.40 -19.86
CA GLU A 22 -3.63 -6.60 -20.69
C GLU A 22 -3.45 -7.90 -19.89
N VAL A 23 -2.40 -7.98 -19.07
CA VAL A 23 -2.14 -9.15 -18.21
C VAL A 23 -3.26 -9.33 -17.19
N SER A 24 -3.75 -8.24 -16.61
CA SER A 24 -4.88 -8.26 -15.67
C SER A 24 -6.16 -8.74 -16.35
N GLN A 25 -6.44 -8.31 -17.58
CA GLN A 25 -7.63 -8.72 -18.33
C GLN A 25 -7.60 -10.20 -18.70
N ARG A 26 -6.45 -10.72 -19.17
CA ARG A 26 -6.27 -12.16 -19.43
C ARG A 26 -6.45 -13.00 -18.17
N PHE A 27 -5.94 -12.51 -17.03
CA PHE A 27 -6.17 -13.16 -15.73
C PHE A 27 -7.65 -13.13 -15.34
N ALA A 28 -8.34 -12.01 -15.57
CA ALA A 28 -9.77 -11.88 -15.28
C ALA A 28 -10.61 -12.88 -16.09
N GLU A 29 -10.37 -12.96 -17.40
CA GLU A 29 -11.04 -13.91 -18.30
C GLU A 29 -10.84 -15.36 -17.85
N LYS A 30 -9.59 -15.74 -17.55
CA LYS A 30 -9.26 -17.13 -17.16
C LYS A 30 -9.95 -17.55 -15.86
N ASN A 31 -10.21 -16.62 -14.95
CA ASN A 31 -10.77 -16.88 -13.62
C ASN A 31 -12.24 -16.43 -13.49
N ASN A 32 -12.92 -16.08 -14.59
CA ASN A 32 -14.30 -15.58 -14.59
C ASN A 32 -14.51 -14.34 -13.67
N LEU A 33 -13.53 -13.45 -13.63
CA LEU A 33 -13.59 -12.18 -12.89
C LEU A 33 -13.97 -11.02 -13.83
N PRO A 34 -14.54 -9.92 -13.30
CA PRO A 34 -14.84 -8.74 -14.11
C PRO A 34 -13.56 -8.12 -14.69
N LYS A 35 -13.65 -7.65 -15.93
CA LYS A 35 -12.60 -6.85 -16.56
C LYS A 35 -12.68 -5.42 -16.03
N LEU A 36 -11.62 -5.00 -15.35
CA LEU A 36 -11.48 -3.66 -14.81
C LEU A 36 -10.73 -2.77 -15.82
N GLU A 37 -11.13 -1.51 -15.94
CA GLU A 37 -10.58 -0.57 -16.93
C GLU A 37 -9.61 0.45 -16.32
N TYR A 38 -9.95 0.97 -15.14
CA TYR A 38 -9.21 2.02 -14.44
C TYR A 38 -8.24 1.46 -13.40
N VAL A 39 -8.37 0.19 -13.00
CA VAL A 39 -7.42 -0.48 -12.10
C VAL A 39 -7.05 -1.88 -12.60
N SER A 40 -5.91 -2.40 -12.13
CA SER A 40 -5.53 -3.79 -12.37
C SER A 40 -5.91 -4.67 -11.18
N LEU A 41 -6.40 -5.89 -11.43
CA LEU A 41 -6.68 -6.87 -10.39
C LEU A 41 -5.42 -7.11 -9.52
N PRO A 42 -5.54 -7.04 -8.19
CA PRO A 42 -4.39 -7.13 -7.30
C PRO A 42 -3.93 -8.58 -7.14
N ARG A 43 -2.67 -8.74 -6.74
CA ARG A 43 -2.14 -10.02 -6.25
C ARG A 43 -2.33 -10.09 -4.74
N ALA A 44 -2.92 -11.17 -4.23
CA ALA A 44 -3.20 -11.32 -2.80
C ALA A 44 -1.99 -11.76 -1.95
N GLY A 45 -0.92 -12.28 -2.57
CA GLY A 45 0.19 -12.89 -1.83
C GLY A 45 0.87 -11.98 -0.81
N ALA A 46 1.13 -10.72 -1.16
CA ALA A 46 1.76 -9.77 -0.22
C ALA A 46 0.83 -9.44 0.95
N MET A 47 -0.45 -9.21 0.67
CA MET A 47 -1.45 -8.95 1.71
C MET A 47 -1.56 -10.14 2.67
N LYS A 48 -1.52 -11.37 2.14
CA LYS A 48 -1.53 -12.58 2.96
C LYS A 48 -0.36 -12.63 3.94
N VAL A 49 0.87 -12.47 3.46
CA VAL A 49 2.06 -12.50 4.31
C VAL A 49 2.00 -11.41 5.38
N ILE A 50 1.56 -10.21 5.02
CA ILE A 50 1.45 -9.08 5.96
C ILE A 50 0.41 -9.38 7.05
N MET A 51 -0.77 -9.88 6.68
CA MET A 51 -1.84 -10.15 7.63
C MET A 51 -1.54 -11.38 8.52
N GLU A 52 -0.77 -12.34 8.02
CA GLU A 52 -0.28 -13.47 8.83
C GLU A 52 0.76 -13.03 9.88
N GLU A 53 1.67 -12.13 9.50
CA GLU A 53 2.78 -11.73 10.38
C GLU A 53 2.37 -10.65 11.39
N ILE A 54 1.64 -9.64 10.93
CA ILE A 54 1.32 -8.42 11.70
C ILE A 54 -0.15 -7.99 11.59
N GLY A 55 -1.04 -8.90 11.19
CA GLY A 55 -2.48 -8.64 11.19
C GLY A 55 -3.10 -8.55 12.59
N PRO A 56 -4.41 -8.30 12.68
CA PRO A 56 -5.11 -8.25 13.97
C PRO A 56 -5.05 -9.61 14.65
N ARG A 57 -4.66 -9.62 15.93
CA ARG A 57 -4.73 -10.83 16.75
C ARG A 57 -6.19 -11.17 17.01
N ARG A 58 -6.63 -12.31 16.49
CA ARG A 58 -7.90 -12.90 16.90
C ARG A 58 -7.58 -13.72 18.14
N ASP A 59 -8.08 -13.30 19.29
CA ASP A 59 -7.96 -14.09 20.51
C ASP A 59 -8.62 -15.46 20.25
N GLU A 60 -7.83 -16.54 20.26
CA GLU A 60 -8.34 -17.91 20.25
C GLU A 60 -8.97 -18.23 21.63
N GLY A 61 -10.06 -17.54 21.94
CA GLY A 61 -10.65 -17.52 23.28
C GLY A 61 -12.17 -17.53 23.26
N ALA A 62 -12.79 -18.33 22.38
CA ALA A 62 -14.22 -18.67 22.47
C ALA A 62 -14.56 -19.95 21.68
N SER A 63 -13.82 -21.04 21.88
CA SER A 63 -14.35 -22.37 21.58
C SER A 63 -15.08 -22.91 22.81
N THR A 64 -16.40 -22.76 22.80
CA THR A 64 -17.31 -23.44 23.70
C THR A 64 -17.21 -24.95 23.52
N SER A 65 -16.54 -25.60 24.47
CA SER A 65 -16.86 -26.89 25.10
C SER A 65 -17.23 -28.14 24.27
N LYS A 66 -16.53 -29.22 24.66
CA LYS A 66 -16.81 -30.66 24.53
C LYS A 66 -16.19 -31.34 23.30
N GLU A 67 -15.08 -32.03 23.54
CA GLU A 67 -14.95 -33.43 23.09
C GLU A 67 -13.92 -34.20 23.92
N ASN A 68 -14.26 -35.47 24.14
CA ASN A 68 -13.74 -36.37 25.16
C ASN A 68 -12.28 -36.79 24.93
N ALA A 69 -11.48 -36.77 25.99
CA ALA A 69 -10.18 -37.41 26.03
C ALA A 69 -10.32 -38.94 25.91
N LYS A 70 -9.99 -39.50 24.74
CA LYS A 70 -9.53 -40.88 24.61
C LYS A 70 -8.04 -40.90 24.33
N LYS A 71 -7.35 -41.63 25.21
CA LYS A 71 -5.92 -41.96 25.23
C LYS A 71 -5.59 -42.87 24.03
N GLY A 72 -4.48 -42.60 23.36
CA GLY A 72 -3.88 -43.48 22.36
C GLY A 72 -2.47 -43.00 22.02
N ASP A 73 -1.47 -43.79 22.44
CA ASP A 73 -0.10 -43.77 21.94
C ASP A 73 -0.09 -43.98 20.41
N ASP A 74 0.86 -43.34 19.72
CA ASP A 74 1.73 -43.95 18.70
C ASP A 74 2.55 -42.89 17.92
N ASP A 75 3.86 -42.99 18.06
CA ASP A 75 4.96 -42.77 17.10
C ASP A 75 4.88 -41.68 16.00
N ASN A 76 5.63 -40.59 16.27
CA ASN A 76 6.76 -40.07 15.48
C ASN A 76 6.67 -39.99 13.92
N PHE A 77 6.50 -38.78 13.37
CA PHE A 77 7.20 -38.40 12.13
C PHE A 77 7.35 -36.87 11.96
N ASN A 78 8.59 -36.39 12.02
CA ASN A 78 9.11 -35.15 11.43
C ASN A 78 8.18 -33.93 11.33
N LYS A 79 8.18 -33.08 12.35
CA LYS A 79 8.09 -31.63 12.15
C LYS A 79 9.31 -30.97 12.78
N SER A 80 10.25 -30.62 11.92
CA SER A 80 11.32 -29.66 12.20
C SER A 80 10.77 -28.48 13.01
N PRO A 81 11.43 -28.05 14.09
CA PRO A 81 10.98 -26.93 14.87
C PRO A 81 11.13 -25.68 13.99
N ARG A 82 10.03 -25.21 13.40
CA ARG A 82 9.94 -23.81 12.96
C ARG A 82 10.31 -23.00 14.18
N THR A 83 11.49 -22.38 14.14
CA THR A 83 11.95 -21.37 15.09
C THR A 83 10.80 -20.41 15.32
N LYS A 84 10.08 -20.63 16.42
CA LYS A 84 9.09 -19.71 16.95
C LYS A 84 9.93 -18.58 17.49
N MET A 85 10.31 -17.63 16.63
CA MET A 85 10.86 -16.37 17.12
C MET A 85 9.79 -15.81 18.04
N ILE A 86 10.08 -15.84 19.34
CA ILE A 86 9.29 -15.15 20.35
C ILE A 86 9.53 -13.67 20.06
N ILE A 87 8.67 -13.08 19.22
CA ILE A 87 8.62 -11.64 19.07
C ILE A 87 7.91 -11.13 20.33
N ASP A 88 8.68 -10.60 21.27
CA ASP A 88 8.19 -9.80 22.40
C ASP A 88 7.47 -8.56 21.82
N ASN A 89 6.17 -8.70 21.59
CA ASN A 89 5.39 -7.68 20.88
C ASN A 89 4.88 -6.63 21.86
N LYS A 90 5.27 -5.38 21.64
CA LYS A 90 4.79 -4.18 22.35
C LYS A 90 3.50 -3.67 21.70
N VAL A 91 2.79 -2.80 22.42
CA VAL A 91 1.66 -2.03 21.86
C VAL A 91 2.19 -1.24 20.65
N GLY A 92 1.65 -1.50 19.45
CA GLY A 92 2.11 -0.91 18.20
C GLY A 92 2.51 -1.90 17.10
N ASP A 93 2.63 -3.20 17.41
CA ASP A 93 3.22 -4.18 16.48
C ASP A 93 2.22 -4.85 15.52
N SER A 94 0.93 -4.52 15.61
CA SER A 94 -0.10 -5.05 14.70
C SER A 94 -0.81 -3.95 13.92
N ILE A 95 -1.24 -4.29 12.71
CA ILE A 95 -2.03 -3.44 11.82
C ILE A 95 -3.45 -3.39 12.35
N GLU A 96 -3.92 -2.18 12.64
CA GLU A 96 -5.29 -1.93 13.10
C GLU A 96 -6.21 -1.48 11.97
N TRP A 97 -5.65 -0.88 10.92
CA TRP A 97 -6.43 -0.25 9.86
C TRP A 97 -5.90 -0.56 8.46
N ILE A 98 -6.83 -0.66 7.52
CA ILE A 98 -6.55 -0.69 6.08
C ILE A 98 -6.98 0.65 5.49
N LEU A 99 -6.00 1.45 5.09
CA LEU A 99 -6.21 2.73 4.41
C LEU A 99 -6.32 2.48 2.91
N ASP A 100 -7.54 2.48 2.42
CA ASP A 100 -7.86 2.23 1.02
C ASP A 100 -7.87 3.54 0.23
N VAL A 101 -6.90 3.74 -0.66
CA VAL A 101 -6.71 5.00 -1.39
C VAL A 101 -7.02 4.81 -2.87
N THR A 102 -7.81 5.73 -3.41
CA THR A 102 -8.11 5.89 -4.84
C THR A 102 -7.68 7.27 -5.26
N ILE A 103 -6.94 7.35 -6.36
CA ILE A 103 -6.45 8.62 -6.89
C ILE A 103 -7.02 8.77 -8.29
N ALA A 104 -7.59 9.94 -8.59
CA ALA A 104 -7.97 10.28 -9.96
C ALA A 104 -7.06 11.39 -10.47
N TYR A 105 -6.52 11.18 -11.67
CA TYR A 105 -5.65 12.11 -12.36
C TYR A 105 -6.40 12.81 -13.50
N PRO A 106 -6.06 14.07 -13.82
CA PRO A 106 -6.53 14.72 -15.03
C PRO A 106 -6.27 13.85 -16.26
N ASP A 107 -7.24 13.77 -17.15
CA ASP A 107 -7.17 13.01 -18.40
C ASP A 107 -6.78 11.52 -18.25
N ARG A 108 -6.88 10.97 -17.03
CA ARG A 108 -6.46 9.60 -16.68
C ARG A 108 -4.96 9.35 -16.86
N ILE A 109 -4.15 10.41 -16.81
CA ILE A 109 -2.70 10.33 -16.97
C ILE A 109 -2.03 10.48 -15.60
N PRO A 110 -1.45 9.39 -15.04
CA PRO A 110 -0.73 9.48 -13.78
C PRO A 110 0.48 10.41 -13.87
N LEU A 111 0.86 10.98 -12.73
CA LEU A 111 2.07 11.81 -12.65
C LEU A 111 3.32 10.98 -12.91
N HIS A 112 4.12 11.37 -13.90
CA HIS A 112 5.43 10.77 -14.14
C HIS A 112 6.42 11.18 -13.06
N LEU A 113 7.27 10.23 -12.63
CA LEU A 113 8.26 10.50 -11.59
C LEU A 113 9.22 11.64 -11.98
N GLN A 114 9.61 11.72 -13.24
CA GLN A 114 10.46 12.81 -13.75
C GLN A 114 9.78 14.17 -13.60
N ASP A 115 8.49 14.27 -13.93
CA ASP A 115 7.71 15.49 -13.78
C ASP A 115 7.56 15.90 -12.32
N VAL A 116 7.39 14.92 -11.42
CA VAL A 116 7.32 15.14 -9.98
C VAL A 116 8.67 15.58 -9.41
N VAL A 117 9.78 15.01 -9.87
CA VAL A 117 11.12 15.36 -9.37
C VAL A 117 11.58 16.71 -9.91
N CYS A 118 11.42 16.94 -11.21
CA CYS A 118 11.94 18.13 -11.88
C CYS A 118 10.98 19.33 -11.85
N GLY A 119 9.68 19.11 -11.59
CA GLY A 119 8.67 20.16 -11.57
C GLY A 119 8.41 20.82 -12.93
N ILE A 120 8.59 20.08 -14.03
CA ILE A 120 8.50 20.58 -15.41
C ILE A 120 7.06 20.49 -15.97
N ARG A 121 6.09 20.03 -15.17
CA ARG A 121 4.70 19.84 -15.61
C ARG A 121 3.81 21.07 -15.42
N PRO A 122 2.76 21.23 -16.23
CA PRO A 122 1.72 22.21 -15.96
C PRO A 122 0.99 21.92 -14.63
N ALA A 123 0.42 22.97 -14.04
CA ALA A 123 -0.41 22.83 -12.85
C ALA A 123 -1.59 21.89 -13.14
N CYS A 124 -1.84 20.95 -12.23
CA CYS A 124 -2.93 19.99 -12.37
C CYS A 124 -3.55 19.69 -11.01
N THR A 125 -4.81 19.29 -11.02
CA THR A 125 -5.55 18.89 -9.82
C THR A 125 -5.64 17.38 -9.75
N THR A 126 -5.14 16.78 -8.68
CA THR A 126 -5.28 15.35 -8.40
C THR A 126 -6.29 15.17 -7.28
N HIS A 127 -7.25 14.26 -7.47
CA HIS A 127 -8.30 14.01 -6.49
C HIS A 127 -7.96 12.73 -5.72
N LEU A 128 -7.95 12.80 -4.40
CA LEU A 128 -7.69 11.66 -3.53
C LEU A 128 -8.96 11.32 -2.77
N HIS A 129 -9.43 10.10 -2.93
CA HIS A 129 -10.48 9.51 -2.10
C HIS A 129 -9.85 8.43 -1.23
N TYR A 130 -10.17 8.45 0.07
CA TYR A 130 -9.69 7.43 1.00
C TYR A 130 -10.84 6.86 1.82
N ARG A 131 -10.78 5.56 2.06
CA ARG A 131 -11.68 4.81 2.94
C ARG A 131 -10.83 4.11 3.99
N LEU A 132 -11.38 3.93 5.17
CA LEU A 132 -10.68 3.30 6.28
C LEU A 132 -11.48 2.10 6.74
N TYR A 133 -10.86 0.93 6.75
CA TYR A 133 -11.45 -0.32 7.22
C TYR A 133 -10.66 -0.81 8.44
N PRO A 134 -11.32 -1.22 9.54
CA PRO A 134 -10.67 -2.01 10.58
C PRO A 134 -10.01 -3.24 9.97
N SER A 135 -8.80 -3.57 10.40
CA SER A 135 -8.10 -4.76 9.91
C SER A 135 -8.84 -6.05 10.26
N SER A 136 -9.67 -6.04 11.31
CA SER A 136 -10.55 -7.14 11.71
C SER A 136 -11.61 -7.49 10.67
N GLU A 137 -11.97 -6.56 9.77
CA GLU A 137 -12.91 -6.83 8.66
C GLU A 137 -12.30 -7.69 7.56
N VAL A 138 -10.97 -7.80 7.50
CA VAL A 138 -10.30 -8.66 6.53
C VAL A 138 -10.45 -10.12 6.95
N PRO A 139 -11.00 -11.00 6.10
CA PRO A 139 -11.10 -12.42 6.40
C PRO A 139 -9.73 -13.05 6.63
N SER A 140 -9.65 -14.04 7.53
CA SER A 140 -8.38 -14.76 7.82
C SER A 140 -8.10 -15.87 6.82
N ASP A 141 -9.14 -16.42 6.20
CA ASP A 141 -9.00 -17.43 5.18
C ASP A 141 -8.48 -16.81 3.87
N THR A 142 -7.68 -17.58 3.13
CA THR A 142 -6.99 -17.07 1.95
C THR A 142 -7.95 -16.67 0.84
N GLU A 143 -9.05 -17.42 0.66
CA GLU A 143 -10.04 -17.16 -0.38
C GLU A 143 -10.86 -15.91 -0.05
N GLY A 144 -11.40 -15.80 1.16
CA GLY A 144 -12.15 -14.65 1.65
C GLY A 144 -11.33 -13.38 1.64
N MET A 145 -10.06 -13.42 2.04
CA MET A 145 -9.16 -12.26 1.95
C MET A 145 -8.93 -11.83 0.50
N THR A 146 -8.74 -12.80 -0.41
CA THR A 146 -8.57 -12.53 -1.84
C THR A 146 -9.83 -11.90 -2.41
N GLN A 147 -11.00 -12.44 -2.07
CA GLN A 147 -12.28 -11.90 -2.50
C GLN A 147 -12.52 -10.49 -1.94
N TRP A 148 -12.30 -10.28 -0.64
CA TRP A 148 -12.41 -8.96 -0.02
C TRP A 148 -11.51 -7.93 -0.71
N LEU A 149 -10.29 -8.33 -1.07
CA LEU A 149 -9.36 -7.48 -1.82
C LEU A 149 -9.85 -7.19 -3.25
N TYR A 150 -10.40 -8.19 -3.95
CA TYR A 150 -11.01 -8.00 -5.27
C TYR A 150 -12.20 -7.04 -5.22
N ASP A 151 -13.09 -7.19 -4.24
CA ASP A 151 -14.25 -6.32 -4.06
C ASP A 151 -13.82 -4.86 -3.91
N ARG A 152 -12.76 -4.58 -3.12
CA ARG A 152 -12.22 -3.22 -3.01
C ARG A 152 -11.74 -2.66 -4.35
N PHE A 153 -11.13 -3.48 -5.20
CA PHE A 153 -10.65 -3.03 -6.51
C PHE A 153 -11.78 -2.88 -7.54
N ILE A 154 -12.83 -3.71 -7.47
CA ILE A 154 -14.04 -3.55 -8.28
C ILE A 154 -14.75 -2.24 -7.92
N GLU A 155 -14.92 -1.96 -6.63
CA GLU A 155 -15.48 -0.70 -6.14
C GLU A 155 -14.65 0.51 -6.59
N LYS A 156 -13.32 0.39 -6.59
CA LYS A 156 -12.40 1.43 -7.07
C LYS A 156 -12.60 1.74 -8.55
N ASP A 157 -12.72 0.70 -9.38
CA ASP A 157 -12.95 0.83 -10.81
C ASP A 157 -14.25 1.60 -11.09
N ALA A 158 -15.33 1.22 -10.41
CA ALA A 158 -16.64 1.89 -10.52
C ALA A 158 -16.58 3.34 -10.04
N MET A 159 -15.89 3.62 -8.91
CA MET A 159 -15.71 4.99 -8.40
C MET A 159 -14.93 5.87 -9.37
N LEU A 160 -13.90 5.33 -10.02
CA LEU A 160 -13.12 6.05 -11.02
C LEU A 160 -13.96 6.30 -12.27
N GLU A 161 -14.74 5.32 -12.71
CA GLU A 161 -15.68 5.49 -13.82
C GLU A 161 -16.68 6.63 -13.55
N GLU A 162 -17.28 6.65 -12.36
CA GLU A 162 -18.21 7.71 -11.95
C GLU A 162 -17.49 9.07 -11.84
N PHE A 163 -16.29 9.10 -11.27
CA PHE A 163 -15.48 10.31 -11.18
C PHE A 163 -15.17 10.89 -12.56
N TYR A 164 -14.75 10.06 -13.53
CA TYR A 164 -14.45 10.54 -14.88
C TYR A 164 -15.70 10.96 -15.68
N LYS A 165 -16.91 10.55 -15.25
CA LYS A 165 -18.18 11.03 -15.82
C LYS A 165 -18.69 12.31 -15.16
N THR A 166 -18.51 12.46 -13.85
CA THR A 166 -19.19 13.49 -13.04
C THR A 166 -18.27 14.54 -12.43
N GLY A 167 -16.96 14.26 -12.36
CA GLY A 167 -15.95 15.06 -11.67
C GLY A 167 -15.98 14.93 -10.14
N LYS A 168 -16.74 13.98 -9.58
CA LYS A 168 -16.90 13.84 -8.12
C LYS A 168 -16.77 12.38 -7.70
N PHE A 169 -16.08 12.14 -6.58
CA PHE A 169 -16.10 10.86 -5.89
C PHE A 169 -17.36 10.74 -5.03
N PRO A 170 -17.83 9.51 -4.73
CA PRO A 170 -18.93 9.32 -3.80
C PRO A 170 -18.55 9.86 -2.42
N SER A 171 -19.40 10.72 -1.86
CA SER A 171 -19.21 11.26 -0.52
C SER A 171 -20.29 10.74 0.41
N LYS A 172 -19.90 10.08 1.51
CA LYS A 172 -20.81 9.63 2.57
C LYS A 172 -21.04 10.69 3.66
N GLY A 173 -20.68 11.95 3.43
CA GLY A 173 -20.94 13.04 4.38
C GLY A 173 -20.58 14.44 3.89
N SER A 174 -20.97 15.46 4.63
CA SER A 174 -20.62 16.87 4.40
C SER A 174 -19.24 17.24 4.95
N GLY A 175 -18.27 16.33 4.86
CA GLY A 175 -16.89 16.63 5.26
C GLY A 175 -16.31 17.73 4.37
N PRO A 176 -15.47 18.63 4.90
CA PRO A 176 -14.89 19.69 4.10
C PRO A 176 -14.00 19.09 3.00
N TYR A 177 -14.19 19.55 1.77
CA TYR A 177 -13.28 19.25 0.67
C TYR A 177 -11.95 19.95 0.95
N VAL A 178 -10.94 19.18 1.35
CA VAL A 178 -9.63 19.73 1.70
C VAL A 178 -8.80 19.90 0.43
N VAL A 179 -8.62 21.14 0.00
CA VAL A 179 -7.69 21.47 -1.08
C VAL A 179 -6.32 21.73 -0.49
N ARG A 180 -5.34 20.91 -0.86
CA ARG A 180 -3.93 21.14 -0.53
C ARG A 180 -3.17 21.53 -1.78
N GLN A 181 -2.77 22.80 -1.85
CA GLN A 181 -1.88 23.26 -2.92
C GLN A 181 -0.46 22.75 -2.66
N VAL A 182 0.09 22.02 -3.62
CA VAL A 182 1.50 21.60 -3.62
C VAL A 182 2.24 22.48 -4.62
N ARG A 183 3.09 23.39 -4.12
CA ARG A 183 3.93 24.25 -4.94
C ARG A 183 5.36 23.73 -4.93
N GLN A 184 5.93 23.50 -6.10
CA GLN A 184 7.36 23.21 -6.24
C GLN A 184 8.11 24.53 -6.40
N ASP A 185 9.07 24.77 -5.53
CA ASP A 185 9.89 25.98 -5.54
C ASP A 185 11.25 25.67 -6.14
N ASN A 186 11.35 25.83 -7.47
CA ASN A 186 12.54 25.45 -8.23
C ASN A 186 13.79 26.22 -7.79
N LEU A 187 13.64 27.48 -7.36
CA LEU A 187 14.76 28.27 -6.84
C LEU A 187 15.25 27.70 -5.51
N ARG A 188 14.33 27.37 -4.59
CA ARG A 188 14.69 26.71 -3.34
C ARG A 188 15.39 25.37 -3.58
N TYR A 189 14.90 24.56 -4.52
CA TYR A 189 15.54 23.30 -4.88
C TYR A 189 16.94 23.51 -5.44
N LEU A 190 17.10 24.47 -6.37
CA LEU A 190 18.40 24.80 -6.95
C LEU A 190 19.40 25.20 -5.86
N ILE A 191 19.03 26.12 -4.97
CA ILE A 191 19.89 26.58 -3.86
C ILE A 191 20.30 25.40 -2.98
N LEU A 192 19.35 24.55 -2.59
CA LEU A 192 19.60 23.40 -1.72
C LEU A 192 20.54 22.39 -2.38
N HIS A 193 20.30 22.04 -3.65
CA HIS A 193 21.15 21.11 -4.39
C HIS A 193 22.54 21.68 -4.63
N SER A 194 22.67 22.94 -5.02
CA SER A 194 23.96 23.61 -5.18
C SER A 194 24.76 23.63 -3.88
N PHE A 195 24.11 23.90 -2.73
CA PHE A 195 24.74 23.85 -1.41
C PHE A 195 25.31 22.46 -1.10
N PHE A 196 24.52 21.40 -1.27
CA PHE A 196 24.98 20.03 -0.98
C PHE A 196 26.08 19.58 -1.94
N ILE A 197 25.99 19.88 -3.23
CA ILE A 197 27.03 19.55 -4.22
C ILE A 197 28.34 20.25 -3.85
N ALA A 198 28.30 21.54 -3.53
CA ALA A 198 29.49 22.29 -3.11
C ALA A 198 30.09 21.72 -1.81
N SER A 199 29.25 21.37 -0.83
CA SER A 199 29.69 20.75 0.43
C SER A 199 30.36 19.39 0.19
N THR A 200 29.76 18.53 -0.64
CA THR A 200 30.34 17.22 -0.98
C THR A 200 31.65 17.37 -1.74
N PHE A 201 31.73 18.32 -2.69
CA PHE A 201 32.97 18.61 -3.39
C PHE A 201 34.07 19.09 -2.44
N LEU A 202 33.76 19.97 -1.50
CA LEU A 202 34.71 20.41 -0.47
C LEU A 202 35.21 19.23 0.38
N GLN A 203 34.29 18.40 0.88
CA GLN A 203 34.63 17.21 1.67
C GLN A 203 35.50 16.22 0.89
N TYR A 204 35.19 15.98 -0.39
CA TYR A 204 35.97 15.12 -1.26
C TYR A 204 37.39 15.64 -1.46
N ASN A 205 37.57 16.95 -1.68
CA ASN A 205 38.90 17.55 -1.81
C ASN A 205 39.70 17.47 -0.50
N ILE A 206 39.06 17.73 0.65
CA ILE A 206 39.69 17.58 1.96
C ILE A 206 40.12 16.12 2.18
N PHE A 207 39.24 15.17 1.88
CA PHE A 207 39.54 13.75 2.00
C PHE A 207 40.72 13.34 1.11
N ASN A 208 40.75 13.77 -0.15
CA ASN A 208 41.87 13.48 -1.06
C ASN A 208 43.18 14.10 -0.57
N ALA A 209 43.15 15.34 -0.07
CA ALA A 209 44.33 16.00 0.47
C ALA A 209 44.89 15.26 1.70
N LEU A 210 44.00 14.84 2.62
CA LEU A 210 44.40 14.03 3.77
C LEU A 210 44.94 12.67 3.33
N TRP A 211 44.26 12.00 2.39
CA TRP A 211 44.69 10.71 1.85
C TRP A 211 46.09 10.78 1.25
N SER A 212 46.40 11.83 0.48
CA SER A 212 47.74 12.07 -0.09
C SER A 212 48.82 12.40 0.95
N TYR A 213 48.43 12.69 2.20
CA TYR A 213 49.36 12.92 3.30
C TYR A 213 49.69 11.62 4.05
N PHE A 214 48.81 10.63 3.99
CA PHE A 214 48.98 9.32 4.63
C PHE A 214 49.56 8.25 3.69
N TRP A 215 49.58 8.48 2.38
CA TRP A 215 50.12 7.60 1.35
C TRP A 215 50.89 8.38 0.29
#